data_AF-A0A967I8P3-F1
#
_entry.id   AF-A0A967I8P3-F1
#
_cell.length_a   1.000
_cell.length_b   1.000
_cell.length_c   1.000
_cell.angle_alpha   90.00
_cell.angle_beta   90.00
_cell.angle_gamma   90.00
#
_symmetry.space_group_name_H-M   'P 1'
#
loop_
_entity.id
_entity.type
_entity.pdbx_description
1 polymer ?
#
loop_
_entity_poly.entity_id
_entity_poly.type
_entity_poly.pdbx_seq_one_letter_code
_entity_poly.pdbx_strand_id
1 'polypeptide(L)' 'KEEIIERVLTDLTREIDLIMQEGVVADTRDVDLAMIMGAGWPFFMGGVTMYLDMAGYTPKVLQKVFFTF' A
#
# COMPACT_ATOMS: atom_id res chain seq x y z
N LYS A 1 13.59 7.73 -14.06
CA LYS A 1 12.55 8.29 -13.16
C LYS A 1 11.44 7.28 -12.93
N GLU A 2 10.85 6.74 -14.00
CA GLU A 2 9.82 5.71 -13.92
C GLU A 2 10.29 4.45 -13.19
N GLU A 3 11.52 3.99 -13.46
CA GLU A 3 12.13 2.84 -12.77
C GLU A 3 12.19 3.02 -11.24
N ILE A 4 12.43 4.25 -10.75
CA ILE A 4 12.46 4.53 -9.31
C ILE A 4 11.07 4.40 -8.72
N ILE A 5 10.06 4.94 -9.41
CA ILE A 5 8.66 4.87 -8.96
C ILE A 5 8.21 3.42 -8.95
N GLU A 6 8.49 2.67 -10.00
CA GLU A 6 8.14 1.25 -10.08
C GLU A 6 8.77 0.44 -8.94
N ARG A 7 10.06 0.66 -8.66
CA ARG A 7 10.75 -0.01 -7.55
C ARG A 7 10.13 0.35 -6.20
N VAL A 8 9.92 1.65 -5.95
CA VAL A 8 9.35 2.13 -4.69
C VAL A 8 7.96 1.56 -4.47
N LEU A 9 7.06 1.60 -5.45
CA LEU A 9 5.70 1.10 -5.30
C LEU A 9 5.66 -0.43 -5.16
N THR A 10 6.55 -1.14 -5.85
CA THR A 10 6.72 -2.59 -5.72
C THR A 10 7.16 -2.97 -4.31
N ASP A 11 8.19 -2.30 -3.78
CA ASP A 11 8.73 -2.60 -2.45
C ASP A 11 7.77 -2.16 -1.35
N LEU A 12 7.11 -1.01 -1.52
CA LEU A 12 6.07 -0.54 -0.60
C LEU A 12 4.92 -1.53 -0.49
N THR A 13 4.52 -2.16 -1.60
CA THR A 13 3.50 -3.21 -1.60
C THR A 13 3.92 -4.41 -0.74
N ARG A 14 5.19 -4.83 -0.83
CA ARG A 14 5.72 -5.94 -0.02
C ARG A 14 5.80 -5.59 1.46
N GLU A 15 6.32 -4.41 1.78
CA GLU A 15 6.46 -3.94 3.16
C GLU A 15 5.11 -3.84 3.86
N ILE A 16 4.09 -3.30 3.18
CA ILE A 16 2.73 -3.25 3.74
C ILE A 16 2.21 -4.67 4.00
N ASP A 17 2.43 -5.62 3.08
CA ASP A 17 2.03 -7.01 3.32
C ASP A 17 2.77 -7.66 4.48
N LEU A 18 4.07 -7.36 4.65
CA LEU A 18 4.86 -7.84 5.80
C LEU A 18 4.33 -7.26 7.12
N ILE A 19 4.03 -5.95 7.17
CA ILE A 19 3.40 -5.31 8.34
C ILE A 19 2.10 -6.03 8.72
N MET A 20 1.29 -6.43 7.73
CA MET A 20 0.07 -7.20 7.96
C MET A 20 0.35 -8.63 8.44
N GLN A 21 1.32 -9.32 7.83
CA GLN A 21 1.68 -10.70 8.20
C GLN A 21 2.29 -10.79 9.60
N GLU A 22 3.09 -9.80 9.99
CA GLU A 22 3.70 -9.71 11.33
C GLU A 22 2.69 -9.25 12.40
N GLY A 23 1.49 -8.80 12.00
CA GLY A 23 0.45 -8.33 12.91
C GLY A 23 0.82 -7.02 13.62
N VAL A 24 1.66 -6.20 13.00
CA VAL A 24 2.03 -4.86 13.50
C VAL A 24 0.80 -3.95 13.59
N VAL A 25 -0.14 -4.15 12.66
CA VAL A 25 -1.46 -3.50 12.67
C VAL A 25 -2.56 -4.55 12.49
N ALA A 26 -3.79 -4.17 12.85
CA ALA A 26 -4.95 -5.06 12.69
C ALA A 26 -5.59 -4.96 11.30
N ASP A 27 -5.53 -3.78 10.66
CA ASP A 27 -6.15 -3.51 9.36
C ASP A 27 -5.22 -2.65 8.49
N THR A 28 -5.26 -2.85 7.17
CA THR A 28 -4.50 -2.04 6.20
C THR A 28 -4.84 -0.56 6.27
N ARG A 29 -6.06 -0.20 6.75
CA ARG A 29 -6.48 1.18 7.00
C ARG A 29 -5.63 1.89 8.04
N ASP A 30 -5.03 1.16 8.99
CA ASP A 30 -4.13 1.74 9.98
C ASP A 30 -2.83 2.22 9.30
N VAL A 31 -2.34 1.47 8.31
CA VAL A 31 -1.20 1.88 7.47
C VAL A 31 -1.57 3.09 6.62
N ASP A 32 -2.76 3.10 6.02
CA ASP A 32 -3.22 4.24 5.23
C ASP A 32 -3.31 5.52 6.07
N LEU A 33 -3.84 5.41 7.29
CA LEU A 33 -3.92 6.52 8.23
C LEU A 33 -2.51 7.03 8.60
N ALA A 34 -1.58 6.12 8.91
CA ALA A 34 -0.20 6.46 9.22
C ALA A 34 0.50 7.14 8.04
N MET A 35 0.25 6.69 6.81
CA MET A 35 0.82 7.30 5.60
C MET A 35 0.24 8.67 5.32
N ILE A 36 -1.07 8.87 5.50
CA ILE A 36 -1.73 10.17 5.32
C ILE A 36 -1.24 11.16 6.38
N MET A 37 -1.23 10.76 7.65
CA MET A 37 -0.92 11.66 8.76
C MET A 37 0.58 11.85 9.01
N GLY A 38 1.40 10.84 8.73
CA GLY A 38 2.84 10.85 8.98
C GLY A 38 3.68 11.15 7.74
N ALA A 39 3.46 10.40 6.66
CA ALA A 39 4.24 10.53 5.43
C ALA A 39 3.67 11.56 4.43
N GLY A 40 2.51 12.14 4.72
CA GLY A 40 1.85 13.14 3.88
C GLY A 40 1.22 12.57 2.61
N TRP A 41 0.80 11.31 2.63
CA TRP A 41 0.13 10.69 1.49
C TRP A 41 -1.18 11.42 1.14
N PRO A 42 -1.48 11.68 -0.15
CA PRO A 42 -2.67 12.43 -0.53
C PRO A 42 -3.97 11.69 -0.14
N PHE A 43 -4.73 12.24 0.82
CA PHE A 43 -5.93 11.59 1.34
C PHE A 43 -7.02 11.37 0.28
N PHE A 44 -7.10 12.24 -0.74
CA PHE A 44 -8.09 12.13 -1.82
C PHE A 44 -7.84 10.95 -2.78
N MET A 45 -6.73 10.22 -2.63
CA MET A 45 -6.46 8.96 -3.34
C MET A 45 -7.00 7.73 -2.61
N GLY A 46 -7.67 7.90 -1.46
CA GLY A 46 -8.30 6.80 -0.73
C GLY A 46 -7.36 5.97 0.14
N GLY A 47 -6.11 6.40 0.31
CA GLY A 47 -5.05 5.66 1.02
C GLY A 47 -3.94 5.18 0.08
N VAL A 48 -2.85 4.68 0.66
CA VAL A 48 -1.77 4.07 -0.12
C VAL A 48 -2.16 2.68 -0.60
N THR A 49 -2.90 1.91 0.20
CA THR A 49 -3.29 0.54 -0.16
C THR A 49 -4.31 0.53 -1.29
N MET A 50 -5.32 1.42 -1.25
CA MET A 50 -6.25 1.62 -2.36
C MET A 50 -5.54 2.07 -3.64
N TYR A 51 -4.57 2.98 -3.53
CA TYR A 51 -3.78 3.40 -4.67
C TYR A 51 -2.99 2.23 -5.28
N LEU A 52 -2.34 1.41 -4.46
CA LEU A 52 -1.58 0.25 -4.93
C LEU A 52 -2.47 -0.81 -5.61
N ASP A 53 -3.70 -1.00 -5.12
CA ASP A 53 -4.73 -1.82 -5.75
C ASP A 53 -5.14 -1.26 -7.12
N MET A 54 -5.51 0.02 -7.19
CA MET A 54 -5.94 0.65 -8.45
C MET A 54 -4.82 0.77 -9.48
N ALA A 55 -3.58 0.99 -9.04
CA ALA A 55 -2.41 1.06 -9.89
C ALA A 55 -1.90 -0.33 -10.32
N GLY A 56 -2.47 -1.42 -9.79
CA GLY A 56 -2.16 -2.79 -10.19
C GLY A 56 -0.87 -3.36 -9.59
N TYR A 57 -0.29 -2.71 -8.58
CA TYR A 57 0.92 -3.21 -7.91
C TYR A 57 0.64 -4.39 -7.00
N THR A 58 -0.47 -4.37 -6.26
CA THR A 58 -0.86 -5.50 -5.41
C THR A 58 -1.12 -6.79 -6.19
N PRO A 59 -1.93 -6.84 -7.27
CA PRO A 59 -2.08 -8.07 -8.04
C PRO A 59 -0.76 -8.49 -8.71
N LYS A 60 0.07 -7.54 -9.15
CA LYS A 60 1.39 -7.85 -9.75
C LYS A 60 2.34 -8.50 -8.74
N VAL A 61 2.39 -8.00 -7.51
CA VAL A 61 3.41 -8.39 -6.51
C VAL A 61 2.94 -9.51 -5.58
N LEU A 62 1.69 -9.44 -5.12
CA LEU A 62 1.16 -10.33 -4.07
C LEU A 62 0.16 -11.36 -4.59
N GLN A 63 -0.28 -11.25 -5.85
CA GLN A 63 -1.35 -12.09 -6.42
C GLN A 63 -2.68 -12.01 -5.61
N LYS A 64 -2.88 -10.91 -4.89
CA LYS A 64 -4.08 -10.56 -4.12
C LYS A 64 -4.24 -9.03 -4.09
N VAL A 65 -5.38 -8.55 -3.59
CA VAL A 65 -5.65 -7.13 -3.35
C VAL A 65 -5.83 -6.88 -1.86
N PHE A 66 -5.58 -5.65 -1.40
CA PHE A 66 -5.83 -5.26 -0.01
C PHE A 66 -7.33 -5.00 0.22
N PHE A 67 -7.96 -4.28 -0.69
CA PHE A 67 -9.41 -4.04 -0.66
C PHE A 67 -10.19 -5.14 -1.37
N THR A 68 -11.09 -5.78 -0.64
CA THR A 68 -12.15 -6.63 -1.19
C THR A 68 -13.50 -5.97 -0.86
N PHE A 69 -14.41 -5.91 -1.83
CA PHE A 69 -15.78 -5.42 -1.64
C PHE A 69 -16.65 -6.41 -0.88
#